data_AF-A0A6I4NID7-F1
#
_entry.id   AF-A0A6I4NID7-F1
#
_cell.length_a   1.000
_cell.length_b   1.000
_cell.length_c   1.000
_cell.angle_alpha   90.00
_cell.angle_beta   90.00
_cell.angle_gamma   90.00
#
_symmetry.space_group_name_H-M   'P 1'
#
loop_
_entity.id
_entity.type
_entity.pdbx_description
1 polymer ?
#
loop_
_entity_poly.entity_id
_entity_poly.type
_entity_poly.pdbx_seq_one_letter_code
_entity_poly.pdbx_strand_id
1 'polypeptide(L)'
;MTPNLQIELRRFISSNVVSKLNKFYFENDALLIKAIDVSLGTVLMGLYNHVEEPKFYKNLISLIDNCNFYEEIDFEASRILSVDDCYRVEGNDLLKEIFSNKKARISEMISNEVGIKSETAREVLNFSGLLVVSYLKNNQQLLKSLKLLLDEQKRDVLNSIPPGIKIILGFSCYESVDDKNQSNLGRSIFTLFGHNFF
;
A
#
# COMPACT_ATOMS: atom_id res chain seq x y z
N MET A 1 15.47 -9.03 -10.47
CA MET A 1 14.15 -8.47 -10.09
C MET A 1 14.29 -7.83 -8.74
N THR A 2 13.99 -6.55 -8.62
CA THR A 2 13.87 -5.88 -7.32
C THR A 2 12.68 -6.50 -6.57
N PRO A 3 12.82 -6.88 -5.29
CA PRO A 3 11.71 -7.41 -4.52
C PRO A 3 10.55 -6.41 -4.47
N ASN A 4 9.31 -6.93 -4.41
CA ASN A 4 8.12 -6.09 -4.27
C ASN A 4 8.20 -5.29 -2.96
N LEU A 5 8.12 -3.95 -3.05
CA LEU A 5 8.34 -3.05 -1.92
C LEU A 5 7.32 -3.27 -0.79
N GLN A 6 6.07 -3.59 -1.13
CA GLN A 6 5.05 -3.92 -0.14
C GLN A 6 5.44 -5.18 0.66
N ILE A 7 5.95 -6.20 -0.03
CA ILE A 7 6.42 -7.44 0.60
C ILE A 7 7.63 -7.18 1.49
N GLU A 8 8.56 -6.34 1.04
CA GLU A 8 9.74 -5.95 1.82
C GLU A 8 9.36 -5.22 3.11
N LEU A 9 8.50 -4.20 3.02
CA LEU A 9 7.93 -3.50 4.18
C LEU A 9 7.20 -4.46 5.12
N ARG A 10 6.41 -5.40 4.57
CA ARG A 10 5.72 -6.40 5.38
C ARG A 10 6.67 -7.32 6.13
N ARG A 11 7.77 -7.73 5.50
CA ARG A 11 8.83 -8.56 6.10
C ARG A 11 9.64 -7.83 7.14
N PHE A 12 9.75 -6.51 7.00
CA PHE A 12 10.39 -5.64 7.98
C PHE A 12 9.59 -5.62 9.29
N ILE A 13 8.27 -5.80 9.25
CA ILE A 13 7.41 -5.94 10.45
C ILE A 13 7.56 -7.34 11.07
N SER A 14 8.17 -7.43 12.25
CA SER A 14 8.27 -8.71 12.97
C SER A 14 6.92 -9.19 13.53
N SER A 15 6.85 -10.48 13.86
CA SER A 15 5.72 -11.07 14.58
C SER A 15 5.51 -10.44 15.96
N ASN A 16 6.56 -9.90 16.59
CA ASN A 16 6.46 -9.26 17.90
C ASN A 16 5.65 -7.96 17.82
N VAL A 17 5.85 -7.18 16.75
CA VAL A 17 5.05 -5.96 16.50
C VAL A 17 3.59 -6.32 16.25
N VAL A 18 3.32 -7.34 15.42
CA VAL A 18 1.95 -7.83 15.19
C VAL A 18 1.30 -8.29 16.49
N SER A 19 2.01 -9.05 17.32
CA SER A 19 1.51 -9.51 18.62
C SER A 19 1.25 -8.34 19.59
N LYS A 20 2.12 -7.32 19.59
CA LYS A 20 1.92 -6.09 20.41
C LYS A 20 0.67 -5.35 19.94
N LEU A 21 0.52 -5.12 18.64
CA LEU A 21 -0.68 -4.50 18.06
C LEU A 21 -1.95 -5.29 18.39
N ASN A 22 -1.92 -6.62 18.27
CA ASN A 22 -3.05 -7.46 18.65
C ASN A 22 -3.38 -7.30 20.14
N LYS A 23 -2.40 -7.34 21.04
CA LYS A 23 -2.65 -7.12 22.49
C LYS A 23 -3.31 -5.77 22.79
N PHE A 24 -2.99 -4.73 22.02
CA PHE A 24 -3.62 -3.42 22.17
C PHE A 24 -5.04 -3.36 21.62
N TYR A 25 -5.26 -3.95 20.45
CA TYR A 25 -6.51 -3.80 19.71
C TYR A 25 -7.46 -4.99 19.83
N PHE A 26 -7.05 -6.10 20.42
CA PHE A 26 -7.86 -7.31 20.59
C PHE A 26 -8.52 -7.76 19.28
N GLU A 27 -7.72 -7.91 18.23
CA GLU A 27 -8.17 -8.32 16.90
C GLU A 27 -7.78 -9.77 16.59
N ASN A 28 -8.35 -10.36 15.54
CA ASN A 28 -7.84 -11.62 15.02
C ASN A 28 -6.48 -11.40 14.32
N ASP A 29 -5.47 -12.22 14.63
CA ASP A 29 -4.12 -12.10 14.05
C ASP A 29 -4.14 -12.08 12.51
N ALA A 30 -4.92 -12.97 11.88
CA ALA A 30 -4.97 -13.06 10.43
C ALA A 30 -5.62 -11.80 9.81
N LEU A 31 -6.65 -11.26 10.45
CA LEU A 31 -7.30 -10.03 9.99
C LEU A 31 -6.41 -8.80 10.21
N LEU A 32 -5.68 -8.73 11.33
CA LEU A 32 -4.73 -7.67 11.60
C LEU A 32 -3.58 -7.68 10.59
N ILE A 33 -3.03 -8.85 10.27
CA ILE A 33 -2.01 -8.99 9.24
C ILE A 33 -2.54 -8.53 7.88
N LYS A 34 -3.75 -8.96 7.51
CA LYS A 34 -4.40 -8.51 6.27
C LYS A 34 -4.62 -6.98 6.26
N ALA A 35 -5.01 -6.39 7.38
CA ALA A 35 -5.17 -4.94 7.49
C ALA A 35 -3.85 -4.20 7.31
N ILE A 36 -2.75 -4.72 7.85
CA ILE A 36 -1.40 -4.19 7.63
C ILE A 36 -1.05 -4.27 6.14
N ASP A 37 -1.23 -5.43 5.52
CA ASP A 37 -0.92 -5.63 4.09
C ASP A 37 -1.70 -4.63 3.22
N VAL A 38 -3.02 -4.53 3.42
CA VAL A 38 -3.88 -3.57 2.70
C VAL A 38 -3.43 -2.13 2.95
N SER A 39 -3.10 -1.78 4.19
CA SER A 39 -2.69 -0.41 4.56
C SER A 39 -1.35 -0.03 3.93
N LEU A 40 -0.37 -0.93 3.90
CA LEU A 40 0.90 -0.71 3.22
C LEU A 40 0.70 -0.45 1.73
N GLY A 41 -0.09 -1.30 1.05
CA GLY A 41 -0.40 -1.11 -0.37
C GLY A 41 -1.12 0.21 -0.63
N THR A 42 -2.10 0.54 0.23
CA THR A 42 -2.87 1.79 0.15
C THR A 42 -1.98 3.02 0.27
N VAL A 43 -1.02 3.02 1.19
CA VAL A 43 -0.04 4.11 1.34
C VAL A 43 0.86 4.21 0.12
N LEU A 44 1.42 3.10 -0.37
CA LEU A 44 2.27 3.11 -1.57
C LEU A 44 1.55 3.67 -2.79
N MET A 45 0.29 3.29 -3.01
CA MET A 45 -0.53 3.83 -4.11
C MET A 45 -0.98 5.27 -3.85
N GLY A 46 -1.12 5.67 -2.58
CA GLY A 46 -1.28 7.07 -2.19
C GLY A 46 -0.08 7.92 -2.59
N LEU A 47 1.14 7.47 -2.29
CA LEU A 47 2.38 8.14 -2.69
C LEU A 47 2.51 8.19 -4.21
N TYR A 48 2.16 7.10 -4.90
CA TYR A 48 2.16 7.03 -6.36
C TYR A 48 1.32 8.14 -7.01
N ASN A 49 0.18 8.51 -6.42
CA ASN A 49 -0.64 9.61 -6.95
C ASN A 49 0.05 10.98 -6.93
N HIS A 50 1.10 11.13 -6.11
CA HIS A 50 1.90 12.35 -6.00
C HIS A 50 3.29 12.21 -6.62
N VAL A 51 3.51 11.16 -7.43
CA VAL A 51 4.85 10.80 -7.92
C VAL A 51 5.51 11.86 -8.79
N GLU A 52 4.72 12.72 -9.44
CA GLU A 52 5.20 13.83 -10.27
C GLU A 52 5.44 15.12 -9.48
N GLU A 53 5.30 15.08 -8.15
CA GLU A 53 5.40 16.24 -7.27
C GLU A 53 6.63 16.15 -6.33
N PRO A 54 7.86 16.52 -6.78
CA PRO A 54 9.05 16.45 -5.94
C PRO A 54 8.94 17.23 -4.61
N LYS A 55 8.20 18.35 -4.61
CA LYS A 55 7.96 19.15 -3.41
C LYS A 55 7.14 18.39 -2.36
N PHE A 56 6.19 17.57 -2.80
CA PHE A 56 5.38 16.74 -1.92
C PHE A 56 6.26 15.81 -1.09
N TYR A 57 7.16 15.07 -1.74
CA TYR A 57 8.07 14.16 -1.04
C TYR A 57 9.03 14.90 -0.09
N LYS A 58 9.54 16.06 -0.49
CA LYS A 58 10.40 16.86 0.40
C LYS A 58 9.66 17.26 1.69
N ASN A 59 8.41 17.71 1.56
CA ASN A 59 7.59 18.07 2.71
C ASN A 59 7.27 16.84 3.57
N LEU A 60 6.89 15.73 2.92
CA LEU A 60 6.57 14.47 3.57
C LEU A 60 7.75 13.95 4.42
N ILE A 61 8.97 14.00 3.88
CA ILE A 61 10.19 13.59 4.60
C ILE A 61 10.50 14.55 5.76
N SER A 62 10.26 15.85 5.60
CA SER A 62 10.48 16.82 6.68
C SER A 62 9.57 16.60 7.90
N LEU A 63 8.37 16.02 7.69
CA LEU A 63 7.49 15.62 8.80
C LEU A 63 8.09 14.47 9.63
N ILE A 64 8.99 13.68 9.04
CA ILE A 64 9.67 12.57 9.70
C ILE A 64 10.96 13.01 10.41
N ASP A 65 11.47 14.24 10.17
CA ASP A 65 12.72 14.72 10.77
C ASP A 65 12.72 14.80 12.29
N ASN A 66 11.57 15.01 12.91
CA ASN A 66 11.41 15.07 14.38
C ASN A 66 10.32 14.10 14.87
N CYS A 67 10.14 13.00 14.14
CA CYS A 67 9.10 12.02 14.41
C CYS A 67 9.66 10.95 15.35
N ASN A 68 9.07 10.78 16.54
CA ASN A 68 9.55 9.83 17.53
C ASN A 68 9.58 8.40 16.95
N PHE A 69 8.58 8.06 16.13
CA PHE A 69 8.53 6.78 15.44
C PHE A 69 9.78 6.50 14.59
N TYR A 70 10.35 7.52 13.94
CA TYR A 70 11.56 7.36 13.13
C TYR A 70 12.80 7.20 14.00
N GLU A 71 12.90 7.95 15.09
CA GLU A 71 14.04 7.92 16.02
C GLU A 71 14.13 6.59 16.79
N GLU A 72 12.98 5.98 17.11
CA GLU A 72 12.90 4.73 17.86
C GLU A 72 13.23 3.49 17.03
N ILE A 73 13.09 3.57 15.71
CA ILE A 73 13.25 2.42 14.82
C ILE A 73 14.68 2.34 14.29
N ASP A 74 15.34 1.22 14.57
CA ASP A 74 16.57 0.83 13.89
C ASP A 74 16.24 0.30 12.48
N PHE A 75 16.43 1.14 11.46
CA PHE A 75 16.26 0.78 10.05
C PHE A 75 17.46 0.04 9.44
N GLU A 76 18.58 -0.09 10.16
CA GLU A 76 19.71 -0.94 9.75
C GLU A 76 19.49 -2.40 10.19
N ALA A 77 18.65 -2.62 11.20
CA ALA A 77 18.21 -3.95 11.59
C ALA A 77 17.43 -4.65 10.46
N SER A 78 17.39 -5.99 10.49
CA SER A 78 16.63 -6.75 9.50
C SER A 78 15.10 -6.61 9.64
N ARG A 79 14.62 -6.30 10.86
CA ARG A 79 13.18 -6.20 11.20
C ARG A 79 12.97 -5.30 12.41
N ILE A 80 11.83 -4.61 12.45
CA ILE A 80 11.35 -3.89 13.64
C ILE A 80 10.87 -4.88 14.70
N LEU A 81 11.40 -4.78 15.92
CA LEU A 81 11.10 -5.72 17.01
C LEU A 81 10.01 -5.21 17.96
N SER A 82 9.87 -3.90 18.08
CA SER A 82 8.86 -3.22 18.88
C SER A 82 8.51 -1.90 18.23
N VAL A 83 7.33 -1.39 18.55
CA VAL A 83 6.86 -0.05 18.17
C VAL A 83 6.06 0.51 19.34
N ASP A 84 6.30 1.76 19.71
CA ASP A 84 5.47 2.45 20.70
C ASP A 84 4.26 3.12 20.05
N ASP A 85 3.38 3.74 20.83
CA ASP A 85 2.08 4.22 20.33
C ASP A 85 2.11 5.63 19.73
N CYS A 86 3.31 6.18 19.50
CA CYS A 86 3.57 7.44 18.79
C CYS A 86 2.87 7.52 17.43
N TYR A 87 2.71 6.37 16.75
CA TYR A 87 2.05 6.29 15.45
C TYR A 87 0.60 6.80 15.46
N ARG A 88 -0.09 6.74 16.60
CA ARG A 88 -1.50 7.15 16.71
C ARG A 88 -1.70 8.63 16.40
N VAL A 89 -0.73 9.44 16.81
CA VAL A 89 -0.76 10.91 16.63
C VAL A 89 0.01 11.30 15.38
N GLU A 90 1.28 10.89 15.28
CA GLU A 90 2.21 11.34 14.23
C GLU A 90 1.78 10.84 12.84
N GLY A 91 1.24 9.61 12.76
CA GLY A 91 0.75 9.06 11.50
C GLY A 91 -0.49 9.78 10.99
N ASN A 92 -1.24 10.45 11.87
CA ASN A 92 -2.44 11.15 11.45
C ASN A 92 -2.14 12.33 10.52
N ASP A 93 -1.13 13.13 10.86
CA ASP A 93 -0.76 14.31 10.10
C ASP A 93 -0.07 13.93 8.79
N LEU A 94 0.79 12.91 8.83
CA LEU A 94 1.40 12.36 7.63
C LEU A 94 0.34 11.90 6.61
N LEU A 95 -0.66 11.15 7.05
CA LEU A 95 -1.69 10.62 6.15
C LEU A 95 -2.65 11.68 5.62
N LYS A 96 -2.79 12.83 6.31
CA LYS A 96 -3.55 13.97 5.76
C LYS A 96 -2.83 14.56 4.56
N GLU A 97 -1.51 14.62 4.56
CA GLU A 97 -0.75 15.05 3.36
C GLU A 97 -0.96 14.06 2.21
N ILE A 98 -0.86 12.75 2.47
CA ILE A 98 -0.98 11.72 1.42
C ILE A 98 -2.39 11.64 0.84
N PHE A 99 -3.42 11.61 1.69
CA PHE A 99 -4.80 11.31 1.28
C PHE A 99 -5.76 12.50 1.35
N SER A 100 -5.31 13.65 1.86
CA SER A 100 -6.13 14.84 2.07
C SER A 100 -7.42 14.50 2.84
N ASN A 101 -8.58 14.83 2.28
CA ASN A 101 -9.89 14.56 2.86
C ASN A 101 -10.37 13.10 2.71
N LYS A 102 -9.64 12.25 1.98
CA LYS A 102 -10.05 10.86 1.71
C LYS A 102 -9.67 9.89 2.82
N LYS A 103 -8.79 10.29 3.75
CA LYS A 103 -8.25 9.42 4.81
C LYS A 103 -9.35 8.67 5.59
N ALA A 104 -10.35 9.39 6.09
CA ALA A 104 -11.41 8.79 6.92
C ALA A 104 -12.16 7.69 6.18
N ARG A 105 -12.50 7.94 4.91
CA ARG A 105 -13.17 6.98 4.03
C ARG A 105 -12.29 5.78 3.70
N ILE A 106 -10.98 5.99 3.54
CA ILE A 106 -10.02 4.89 3.34
C ILE A 106 -9.98 3.99 4.58
N SER A 107 -9.84 4.54 5.78
CA SER A 107 -9.81 3.74 7.02
C SER A 107 -11.12 2.98 7.25
N GLU A 108 -12.26 3.60 6.95
CA GLU A 108 -13.57 2.95 7.01
C GLU A 108 -13.66 1.79 6.00
N MET A 109 -13.19 2.00 4.76
CA MET A 109 -13.15 0.95 3.76
C MET A 109 -12.24 -0.21 4.16
N ILE A 110 -11.08 0.05 4.76
CA ILE A 110 -10.21 -0.99 5.32
C ILE A 110 -10.95 -1.80 6.39
N SER A 111 -11.61 -1.11 7.33
CA SER A 111 -12.41 -1.72 8.39
C SER A 111 -13.47 -2.67 7.82
N ASN A 112 -14.25 -2.20 6.85
CA ASN A 112 -15.35 -2.95 6.25
C ASN A 112 -14.86 -4.16 5.42
N GLU A 113 -13.84 -3.98 4.59
CA GLU A 113 -13.35 -5.02 3.66
C GLU A 113 -12.48 -6.09 4.37
N VAL A 114 -11.82 -5.71 5.46
CA VAL A 114 -11.01 -6.64 6.26
C VAL A 114 -11.82 -7.27 7.38
N GLY A 115 -12.83 -6.58 7.92
CA GLY A 115 -13.64 -7.06 9.04
C GLY A 115 -12.99 -6.82 10.40
N ILE A 116 -12.27 -5.70 10.56
CA ILE A 116 -11.68 -5.25 11.84
C ILE A 116 -12.37 -3.98 12.33
N LYS A 117 -12.20 -3.63 13.61
CA LYS A 117 -12.76 -2.38 14.17
C LYS A 117 -12.21 -1.16 13.43
N SER A 118 -13.07 -0.14 13.27
CA SER A 118 -12.71 1.08 12.53
C SER A 118 -11.59 1.87 13.20
N GLU A 119 -11.56 1.87 14.54
CA GLU A 119 -10.43 2.34 15.34
C GLU A 119 -9.13 1.65 14.90
N THR A 120 -9.11 0.32 14.91
CA THR A 120 -7.92 -0.45 14.57
C THR A 120 -7.49 -0.24 13.13
N ALA A 121 -8.43 -0.16 12.19
CA ALA A 121 -8.12 0.15 10.80
C ALA A 121 -7.45 1.53 10.65
N ARG A 122 -7.92 2.54 11.38
CA ARG A 122 -7.30 3.87 11.40
C ARG A 122 -5.88 3.82 11.97
N GLU A 123 -5.68 3.11 13.07
CA GLU A 123 -4.37 3.03 13.73
C GLU A 123 -3.36 2.21 12.92
N VAL A 124 -3.78 1.10 12.29
CA VAL A 124 -2.94 0.31 11.38
C VAL A 124 -2.56 1.11 10.14
N LEU A 125 -3.48 1.93 9.62
CA LEU A 125 -3.17 2.82 8.50
C LEU A 125 -2.17 3.90 8.92
N ASN A 126 -2.34 4.53 10.10
CA ASN A 126 -1.39 5.49 10.66
C ASN A 126 0.02 4.88 10.78
N PHE A 127 0.11 3.70 11.40
CA PHE A 127 1.34 2.93 11.54
C PHE A 127 1.99 2.62 10.19
N SER A 128 1.20 2.15 9.22
CA SER A 128 1.69 1.81 7.87
C SER A 128 2.19 3.05 7.12
N GLY A 129 1.52 4.19 7.29
CA GLY A 129 1.92 5.48 6.75
C GLY A 129 3.33 5.86 7.22
N LEU A 130 3.51 5.90 8.53
CA LEU A 130 4.81 6.24 9.12
C LEU A 130 5.88 5.24 8.72
N LEU A 131 5.59 3.93 8.77
CA LEU A 131 6.55 2.91 8.39
C LEU A 131 7.08 3.11 6.97
N VAL A 132 6.17 3.30 6.01
CA VAL A 132 6.55 3.49 4.59
C VAL A 132 7.42 4.72 4.43
N VAL A 133 7.00 5.88 4.96
CA VAL A 133 7.73 7.14 4.74
C VAL A 133 9.06 7.16 5.47
N SER A 134 9.10 6.65 6.70
CA SER A 134 10.33 6.46 7.47
C SER A 134 11.31 5.52 6.77
N TYR A 135 10.82 4.42 6.20
CA TYR A 135 11.64 3.49 5.43
C TYR A 135 12.23 4.16 4.18
N LEU A 136 11.42 4.97 3.45
CA LEU A 136 11.88 5.74 2.30
C LEU A 136 12.91 6.82 2.69
N LYS A 137 12.71 7.48 3.82
CA LYS A 137 13.65 8.46 4.35
C LYS A 137 15.02 7.84 4.62
N ASN A 138 15.03 6.67 5.28
CA ASN A 138 16.27 5.95 5.56
C ASN A 138 16.94 5.45 4.26
N ASN A 139 16.14 5.10 3.25
CA ASN A 139 16.62 4.61 1.97
C ASN A 139 16.51 5.67 0.85
N GLN A 140 17.37 6.69 0.89
CA GLN A 140 17.34 7.81 -0.07
C GLN A 140 17.49 7.39 -1.53
N GLN A 141 18.19 6.29 -1.82
CA GLN A 141 18.30 5.77 -3.18
C GLN A 141 16.95 5.22 -3.67
N LEU A 142 16.27 4.46 -2.83
CA LEU A 142 14.92 3.97 -3.10
C LEU A 142 13.95 5.13 -3.35
N LEU A 143 14.01 6.20 -2.54
CA LEU A 143 13.16 7.38 -2.73
C LEU A 143 13.37 8.01 -4.12
N LYS A 144 14.61 8.10 -4.61
CA LYS A 144 14.92 8.65 -5.94
C LYS A 144 14.37 7.78 -7.08
N SER A 145 14.33 6.45 -6.90
CA SER A 145 13.81 5.51 -7.90
C SER A 145 12.36 5.08 -7.64
N LEU A 146 11.67 5.67 -6.66
CA LEU A 146 10.38 5.19 -6.17
C LEU A 146 9.34 5.13 -7.29
N LYS A 147 9.32 6.13 -8.17
CA LYS A 147 8.43 6.18 -9.34
C LYS A 147 8.54 4.94 -10.20
N LEU A 148 9.75 4.70 -10.69
CA LEU A 148 10.04 3.59 -11.59
C LEU A 148 9.72 2.25 -10.92
N LEU A 149 10.05 2.12 -9.63
CA LEU A 149 9.75 0.92 -8.87
C LEU A 149 8.23 0.69 -8.72
N LEU A 150 7.48 1.73 -8.37
CA LEU A 150 6.03 1.63 -8.21
C LEU A 150 5.32 1.42 -9.55
N ASP A 151 5.81 1.98 -10.66
CA ASP A 151 5.29 1.67 -12.00
C ASP A 151 5.44 0.18 -12.34
N GLU A 152 6.61 -0.41 -12.06
CA GLU A 152 6.86 -1.84 -12.28
C GLU A 152 5.98 -2.74 -11.39
N GLN A 153 5.66 -2.28 -10.18
CA GLN A 153 4.96 -3.07 -9.15
C GLN A 153 3.48 -2.71 -9.01
N LYS A 154 2.98 -1.72 -9.78
CA LYS A 154 1.66 -1.11 -9.63
C LYS A 154 0.53 -2.14 -9.58
N ARG A 155 0.50 -3.04 -10.56
CA ARG A 155 -0.52 -4.10 -10.67
C ARG A 155 -0.52 -5.01 -9.43
N ASP A 156 0.65 -5.42 -8.99
CA ASP A 156 0.78 -6.31 -7.84
C ASP A 156 0.32 -5.63 -6.54
N VAL A 157 0.69 -4.36 -6.34
CA VAL A 157 0.24 -3.57 -5.19
C VAL A 157 -1.25 -3.25 -5.28
N LEU A 158 -1.78 -2.92 -6.45
CA LEU A 158 -3.22 -2.72 -6.62
C LEU A 158 -3.99 -4.02 -6.33
N ASN A 159 -3.47 -5.18 -6.70
CA ASN A 159 -4.13 -6.46 -6.44
C ASN A 159 -4.20 -6.83 -4.96
N SER A 160 -3.35 -6.26 -4.10
CA SER A 160 -3.39 -6.48 -2.66
C SER A 160 -4.39 -5.56 -1.92
N ILE A 161 -4.97 -4.59 -2.62
CA ILE A 161 -5.88 -3.58 -2.05
C ILE A 161 -7.34 -3.89 -2.47
N PRO A 162 -8.33 -3.73 -1.56
CA PRO A 162 -9.74 -3.87 -1.90
C PRO A 162 -10.21 -2.90 -3.00
N PRO A 163 -11.14 -3.29 -3.89
CA PRO A 163 -11.64 -2.46 -4.98
C PRO A 163 -12.16 -1.08 -4.54
N GLY A 164 -12.86 -1.02 -3.39
CA GLY A 164 -13.38 0.25 -2.86
C GLY A 164 -12.29 1.28 -2.57
N ILE A 165 -11.12 0.84 -2.10
CA ILE A 165 -9.98 1.73 -1.87
C ILE A 165 -9.35 2.16 -3.19
N LYS A 166 -9.21 1.26 -4.16
CA LYS A 166 -8.70 1.59 -5.52
C LYS A 166 -9.49 2.74 -6.13
N ILE A 167 -10.82 2.67 -6.05
CA ILE A 167 -11.73 3.71 -6.57
C ILE A 167 -11.52 5.04 -5.83
N ILE A 168 -11.41 5.03 -4.50
CA ILE A 168 -11.16 6.25 -3.71
C ILE A 168 -9.83 6.91 -4.13
N LEU A 169 -8.81 6.09 -4.38
CA LEU A 169 -7.50 6.52 -4.86
C LEU A 169 -7.49 6.94 -6.33
N GLY A 170 -8.55 6.67 -7.09
CA GLY A 170 -8.67 7.06 -8.51
C GLY A 170 -8.18 6.02 -9.52
N PHE A 171 -7.97 4.77 -9.11
CA PHE A 171 -7.59 3.67 -10.00
C PHE A 171 -8.81 2.90 -10.51
N SER A 172 -8.74 2.41 -11.75
CA SER A 172 -9.74 1.49 -12.30
C SER A 172 -9.64 0.12 -11.66
N CYS A 173 -10.77 -0.56 -11.47
CA CYS A 173 -10.80 -1.97 -11.05
C CYS A 173 -10.59 -2.94 -12.23
N TYR A 174 -10.64 -2.43 -13.46
CA TYR A 174 -10.35 -3.17 -14.67
C TYR A 174 -8.93 -2.85 -15.12
N GLU A 175 -8.05 -3.84 -15.05
CA GLU A 175 -6.83 -3.86 -15.85
C GLU A 175 -7.08 -4.85 -17.00
N SER A 176 -6.96 -4.37 -18.23
CA SER A 176 -6.88 -5.25 -19.39
C SER A 176 -5.61 -6.09 -19.26
N VAL A 177 -5.78 -7.40 -19.19
CA VAL A 177 -4.67 -8.33 -19.39
C VAL A 177 -4.26 -8.15 -20.86
N ASP A 178 -3.20 -7.39 -21.12
CA ASP A 178 -2.56 -7.46 -22.43
C ASP A 178 -1.94 -8.85 -22.54
N ASP A 179 -2.72 -9.77 -23.10
CA ASP A 179 -2.27 -11.09 -23.52
C ASP A 179 -1.13 -10.89 -24.53
N LYS A 180 0.11 -11.01 -24.05
CA LYS A 180 1.33 -11.08 -24.87
C LYS A 180 1.37 -12.30 -25.82
N ASN A 181 0.24 -12.97 -26.05
CA ASN A 181 0.08 -14.12 -26.93
C ASN A 181 -0.67 -13.81 -28.24
N GLN A 182 -0.93 -12.55 -28.58
CA GLN A 182 -1.52 -12.16 -29.89
C GLN A 182 -0.51 -12.18 -31.07
N SER A 183 0.48 -13.07 -31.09
CA SER A 183 1.35 -13.26 -32.27
C SER A 183 1.03 -14.50 -33.10
N ASN A 184 0.10 -15.37 -32.69
CA ASN A 184 -0.14 -16.65 -33.40
C ASN A 184 -1.60 -16.97 -33.80
N LEU A 185 -2.54 -16.04 -33.71
CA LEU A 185 -3.91 -16.23 -34.25
C LEU A 185 -4.12 -15.46 -35.56
N GLY A 186 -3.16 -15.58 -36.46
CA GLY A 186 -3.40 -15.35 -37.88
C GLY A 186 -4.08 -16.58 -38.48
N ARG A 187 -5.30 -16.38 -39.01
CA ARG A 187 -6.17 -17.31 -39.78
C ARG A 187 -7.20 -18.09 -38.97
N SER A 188 -8.41 -17.52 -38.83
CA SER A 188 -9.64 -18.12 -39.39
C SER A 188 -10.85 -17.23 -39.08
N ILE A 189 -11.27 -16.38 -40.03
CA ILE A 189 -12.54 -15.61 -39.97
C ILE A 189 -13.31 -15.75 -41.30
N PHE A 190 -13.23 -16.90 -41.98
CA PHE A 190 -14.05 -17.14 -43.16
C PHE A 190 -14.58 -18.55 -43.15
N THR A 191 -15.72 -18.73 -42.48
CA THR A 191 -16.90 -19.49 -42.95
C THR A 191 -17.91 -19.57 -41.82
N LEU A 192 -18.86 -18.63 -41.76
CA LEU A 192 -20.12 -18.86 -41.03
C LEU A 192 -21.31 -18.09 -41.63
N PHE A 193 -21.41 -18.03 -42.96
CA PHE A 193 -22.64 -17.66 -43.65
C PHE A 193 -22.76 -18.43 -44.97
N GLY A 194 -23.72 -19.34 -45.05
CA GLY A 194 -24.09 -19.94 -46.34
C GLY A 194 -24.84 -21.28 -46.25
N HIS A 195 -26.17 -21.20 -46.38
CA HIS A 195 -27.07 -22.19 -46.98
C HIS A 195 -27.42 -23.48 -46.20
N ASN A 196 -28.64 -23.50 -45.63
CA ASN A 196 -29.47 -24.70 -45.55
C ASN A 196 -30.49 -24.68 -46.71
N PHE A 197 -30.32 -25.59 -47.66
CA PHE A 197 -31.36 -26.10 -48.54
C PHE A 197 -31.26 -27.62 -48.47
N PHE A 198 -32.28 -28.29 -47.93
CA PHE A 198 -32.92 -29.52 -48.40
C PHE A 198 -34.10 -29.83 -47.47
#